data_AF-A0A962JHW7-F1
#
_entry.id   AF-A0A962JHW7-F1
#
_cell.length_a   1.000
_cell.length_b   1.000
_cell.length_c   1.000
_cell.angle_alpha   90.00
_cell.angle_beta   90.00
_cell.angle_gamma   90.00
#
_symmetry.space_group_name_H-M   'P 1'
#
loop_
_entity.id
_entity.type
_entity.pdbx_description
1 polymer ?
#
loop_
_entity_poly.entity_id
_entity_poly.type
_entity_poly.pdbx_seq_one_letter_code
_entity_poly.pdbx_strand_id
1 'polypeptide(L)'
;SFAAPDRKGEDVYKAVCAMCHGAGVAGAPKFGDKAAWKARIAQGTPTLYNNALKGIRAMPAKGTCAACTEKEIKNAVDYMVSKSK
;
A
#
# COMPACT_ATOMS: atom_id res chain seq x y z
N SER A 1 -11.53 -13.31 23.80
CA SER A 1 -11.63 -13.40 22.33
C SER A 1 -10.25 -13.36 21.71
N PHE A 2 -9.90 -14.33 20.87
CA PHE A 2 -8.68 -14.28 20.08
C PHE A 2 -9.00 -13.52 18.79
N ALA A 3 -8.39 -12.35 18.59
CA ALA A 3 -8.44 -11.67 17.30
C ALA A 3 -7.67 -12.51 16.27
N ALA A 4 -8.18 -12.58 15.03
CA ALA A 4 -7.44 -13.23 13.95
C ALA A 4 -6.09 -12.54 13.73
N PRO A 5 -5.02 -13.28 13.37
CA PRO A 5 -3.73 -12.67 13.08
C PRO A 5 -3.85 -11.71 11.88
N ASP A 6 -3.10 -10.60 11.92
CA ASP A 6 -3.05 -9.66 10.79
C ASP A 6 -2.62 -10.36 9.50
N ARG A 7 -3.30 -10.04 8.40
CA ARG A 7 -2.97 -10.54 7.06
C ARG A 7 -1.56 -10.11 6.62
N LYS A 8 -0.99 -10.92 5.73
CA LYS A 8 0.28 -10.59 5.06
C LYS A 8 0.07 -9.46 4.05
N GLY A 9 1.15 -8.74 3.74
CA GLY A 9 1.10 -7.61 2.83
C GLY A 9 0.64 -7.96 1.42
N GLU A 10 1.05 -9.12 0.92
CA GLU A 10 0.62 -9.62 -0.37
C GLU A 10 -0.90 -9.85 -0.44
N ASP A 11 -1.48 -10.40 0.63
CA ASP A 11 -2.92 -10.70 0.67
C ASP A 11 -3.74 -9.40 0.68
N VAL A 12 -3.31 -8.41 1.46
CA VAL A 12 -3.93 -7.07 1.48
C VAL A 12 -3.74 -6.37 0.13
N TYR A 13 -2.54 -6.45 -0.46
CA TYR A 13 -2.29 -5.90 -1.79
C TYR A 13 -3.25 -6.47 -2.83
N LYS A 14 -3.38 -7.80 -2.91
CA LYS A 14 -4.28 -8.47 -3.85
C LYS A 14 -5.75 -8.11 -3.60
N ALA A 15 -6.15 -8.03 -2.33
CA ALA A 15 -7.54 -7.79 -1.96
C ALA A 15 -8.01 -6.37 -2.32
N VAL A 16 -7.17 -5.35 -2.13
CA VAL A 16 -7.62 -3.94 -2.24
C VAL A 16 -6.66 -3.01 -3.00
N CYS A 17 -5.34 -3.17 -2.87
CA CYS A 17 -4.39 -2.21 -3.44
C CYS A 17 -4.18 -2.41 -4.94
N ALA A 18 -4.24 -3.67 -5.41
CA ALA A 18 -3.97 -4.06 -6.79
C ALA A 18 -4.97 -3.46 -7.79
N MET A 19 -6.20 -3.14 -7.35
CA MET A 19 -7.20 -2.49 -8.18
C MET A 19 -6.67 -1.19 -8.80
N CYS A 20 -5.94 -0.38 -8.04
CA CYS A 20 -5.34 0.84 -8.56
C CYS A 20 -3.87 0.66 -8.94
N HIS A 21 -3.08 0.03 -8.07
CA HIS A 21 -1.64 -0.08 -8.26
C HIS A 21 -1.21 -1.18 -9.25
N GLY A 22 -2.09 -2.11 -9.61
CA GLY A 22 -1.77 -3.13 -10.62
C GLY A 22 -1.70 -2.56 -12.04
N ALA A 23 -2.64 -1.66 -12.38
CA ALA A 23 -2.73 -1.03 -13.70
C ALA A 23 -2.30 0.44 -13.73
N GLY A 24 -2.09 1.07 -12.58
CA GLY A 24 -1.78 2.50 -12.49
C GLY A 24 -3.01 3.41 -12.65
N VAL A 25 -4.18 2.96 -12.19
CA VAL A 25 -5.44 3.70 -12.29
C VAL A 25 -5.31 5.07 -11.63
N ALA A 26 -5.85 6.11 -12.29
CA ALA A 26 -5.81 7.49 -11.82
C ALA A 26 -4.38 8.00 -11.48
N GLY A 27 -3.35 7.46 -12.15
CA GLY A 27 -1.95 7.83 -11.92
C GLY A 27 -1.33 7.19 -10.67
N ALA A 28 -1.95 6.14 -10.12
CA ALA A 28 -1.34 5.35 -9.05
C ALA A 28 0.02 4.79 -9.49
N PRO A 29 1.06 4.81 -8.65
CA PRO A 29 2.35 4.21 -8.99
C PRO A 29 2.17 2.71 -9.19
N LYS A 30 2.50 2.21 -10.39
CA LYS A 30 2.31 0.82 -10.76
C LYS A 30 3.20 -0.07 -9.90
N PHE A 31 2.65 -1.17 -9.38
CA PHE A 31 3.39 -2.17 -8.63
C PHE A 31 4.51 -2.77 -9.50
N GLY A 32 5.73 -2.84 -8.95
CA GLY A 32 6.91 -3.32 -9.66
C GLY A 32 7.61 -2.27 -10.53
N ASP A 33 7.04 -1.08 -10.73
CA ASP A 33 7.68 -0.01 -11.49
C ASP A 33 8.74 0.70 -10.65
N LYS A 34 9.98 0.24 -10.76
CA LYS A 34 11.12 0.78 -10.01
C LYS A 34 11.32 2.29 -10.23
N ALA A 35 11.09 2.78 -11.45
CA ALA A 35 11.26 4.19 -11.76
C ALA A 35 10.22 5.05 -11.04
N ALA A 36 8.94 4.63 -11.08
CA ALA A 36 7.87 5.32 -10.37
C ALA A 36 8.04 5.29 -8.84
N TRP A 37 8.62 4.21 -8.30
CA TRP A 37 8.77 4.02 -6.86
C TRP A 37 10.04 4.63 -6.27
N LYS A 38 11.12 4.84 -7.05
CA LYS A 38 12.40 5.39 -6.56
C LYS A 38 12.24 6.66 -5.73
N ALA A 39 11.57 7.68 -6.28
CA ALA A 39 11.36 8.95 -5.57
C ALA A 39 10.44 8.84 -4.35
N ARG A 40 9.50 7.87 -4.36
CA ARG A 40 8.57 7.62 -3.26
C ARG A 40 9.28 6.93 -2.10
N ILE A 41 10.09 5.91 -2.40
CA ILE A 41 10.91 5.19 -1.42
C ILE A 41 11.91 6.15 -0.75
N ALA A 42 12.46 7.11 -1.49
CA ALA A 42 13.36 8.14 -0.95
C ALA A 42 12.70 9.06 0.10
N GLN A 43 11.36 9.15 0.15
CA GLN A 43 10.64 9.90 1.20
C GLN A 43 10.62 9.18 2.56
N GLY A 44 11.08 7.93 2.60
CA GLY A 44 11.13 7.10 3.79
C GLY A 44 9.81 6.36 4.09
N THR A 45 9.96 5.19 4.71
CA THR A 45 8.85 4.31 5.07
C THR A 45 7.76 4.98 5.94
N PRO A 46 8.08 5.82 6.94
CA PRO A 46 7.06 6.51 7.74
C PRO A 46 6.11 7.38 6.90
N THR A 47 6.64 8.07 5.89
CA THR A 47 5.84 8.89 4.97
C THR A 47 4.91 8.03 4.13
N LEU A 48 5.41 6.91 3.60
CA LEU A 48 4.61 5.98 2.81
C LEU A 48 3.47 5.37 3.63
N TYR A 49 3.75 4.99 4.88
CA TYR A 49 2.72 4.51 5.81
C TYR A 49 1.66 5.56 6.09
N ASN A 50 2.05 6.79 6.43
CA ASN A 50 1.10 7.85 6.73
C ASN A 50 0.21 8.15 5.51
N ASN A 51 0.79 8.20 4.31
CA ASN A 51 0.03 8.39 3.07
C ASN A 51 -0.94 7.23 2.81
N ALA A 52 -0.54 5.98 3.03
CA ALA A 52 -1.42 4.83 2.84
C ALA A 52 -2.55 4.76 3.88
N LEU A 53 -2.26 5.15 5.13
CA LEU A 53 -3.24 5.13 6.22
C LEU A 53 -4.25 6.27 6.10
N LYS A 54 -3.79 7.49 5.79
CA LYS A 54 -4.62 8.71 5.76
C LYS A 54 -5.14 9.07 4.37
N GLY A 55 -4.58 8.47 3.33
CA GLY A 55 -4.85 8.86 1.95
C GLY A 55 -3.99 10.04 1.51
N ILE A 56 -3.86 10.20 0.20
CA ILE A 56 -3.16 11.32 -0.44
C ILE A 56 -3.66 11.49 -1.87
N ARG A 57 -4.10 12.71 -2.23
CA ARG A 57 -4.63 13.00 -3.57
C ARG A 57 -5.77 12.03 -3.93
N ALA A 58 -5.63 11.27 -5.02
CA ALA A 58 -6.61 10.28 -5.46
C ALA A 58 -6.54 8.93 -4.70
N MET A 59 -5.51 8.72 -3.85
CA MET A 59 -5.39 7.52 -3.04
C MET A 59 -6.25 7.67 -1.77
N PRO A 60 -7.30 6.85 -1.57
CA PRO A 60 -8.14 6.92 -0.39
C PRO A 60 -7.44 6.38 0.85
N ALA A 61 -7.91 6.81 2.03
CA ALA A 61 -7.44 6.29 3.32
C ALA A 61 -7.56 4.76 3.38
N LYS A 62 -6.51 4.11 3.91
CA LYS A 62 -6.35 2.65 3.99
C LYS A 62 -6.55 1.90 2.66
N GLY A 63 -6.38 2.57 1.50
CA GLY A 63 -6.62 1.95 0.20
C GLY A 63 -8.00 1.29 0.09
N THR A 64 -9.04 1.98 0.60
CA THR A 64 -10.44 1.51 0.72
C THR A 64 -10.69 0.31 1.63
N CYS A 65 -9.69 -0.20 2.35
CA CYS A 65 -9.88 -1.31 3.28
C CYS A 65 -10.31 -0.83 4.67
N ALA A 66 -11.61 -0.59 4.84
CA ALA A 66 -12.18 -0.18 6.13
C ALA A 66 -11.95 -1.22 7.24
N ALA A 67 -11.94 -2.51 6.89
CA ALA A 67 -11.69 -3.62 7.81
C ALA A 67 -10.20 -3.86 8.12
N CYS A 68 -9.28 -3.20 7.42
CA CYS A 68 -7.86 -3.42 7.65
C CYS A 68 -7.38 -2.74 8.94
N THR A 69 -6.58 -3.47 9.71
CA THR A 69 -5.79 -2.87 10.79
C THR A 69 -4.71 -1.97 10.20
N GLU A 70 -4.14 -1.06 10.99
CA GLU A 70 -3.00 -0.26 10.51
C GLU A 70 -1.81 -1.14 10.11
N LYS A 71 -1.60 -2.26 10.84
CA LYS A 71 -0.51 -3.17 10.60
C LYS A 71 -0.68 -3.90 9.26
N GLU A 72 -1.89 -4.29 8.91
CA GLU A 72 -2.20 -4.86 7.59
C GLU A 72 -1.90 -3.88 6.45
N ILE A 73 -2.23 -2.60 6.62
CA ILE A 73 -1.88 -1.57 5.63
C ILE A 73 -0.37 -1.37 5.52
N LYS A 74 0.35 -1.32 6.66
CA LYS A 74 1.82 -1.20 6.67
C LYS A 74 2.48 -2.41 5.98
N ASN A 75 1.99 -3.63 6.26
CA ASN A 75 2.44 -4.84 5.58
C ASN A 75 2.26 -4.73 4.05
N ALA A 76 1.13 -4.20 3.57
CA ALA A 76 0.90 -4.02 2.13
C ALA A 76 1.88 -3.01 1.51
N VAL A 77 2.14 -1.89 2.21
CA VAL A 77 3.15 -0.90 1.78
C VAL A 77 4.52 -1.56 1.68
N ASP A 78 4.94 -2.32 2.68
CA ASP A 78 6.22 -3.05 2.67
C ASP A 78 6.33 -4.03 1.50
N TYR A 79 5.25 -4.78 1.25
CA TYR A 79 5.19 -5.69 0.12
C TYR A 79 5.39 -4.94 -1.21
N MET A 80 4.64 -3.85 -1.43
CA MET A 80 4.72 -3.05 -2.65
C MET A 80 6.10 -2.40 -2.83
N VAL A 81 6.68 -1.86 -1.76
CA VAL A 81 8.05 -1.32 -1.76
C VAL A 81 9.06 -2.42 -2.09
N SER A 82 8.98 -3.59 -1.45
CA SER A 82 9.93 -4.69 -1.67
C SER A 82 9.97 -5.17 -3.12
N LYS A 83 8.81 -5.12 -3.80
CA LYS A 83 8.66 -5.54 -5.20
C LYS A 83 8.98 -4.43 -6.20
N SER A 84 9.19 -3.20 -5.73
CA SER A 84 9.42 -2.01 -6.56
C SER A 84 10.74 -1.29 -6.24
N LYS A 85 11.67 -1.96 -5.54
CA LYS A 85 13.06 -1.53 -5.37
C LYS A 85 13.89 -1.82 -6.62
#